data_AF-A0AAW0GMI9-F1
#
_entry.id   AF-A0AAW0GMI9-F1
#
_cell.length_a   1.000
_cell.length_b   1.000
_cell.length_c   1.000
_cell.angle_alpha   90.00
_cell.angle_beta   90.00
_cell.angle_gamma   90.00
#
_symmetry.space_group_name_H-M   'P 1'
#
loop_
_entity.id
_entity.type
_entity.pdbx_description
1 polymer ?
#
loop_
_entity_poly.entity_id
_entity_poly.type
_entity_poly.pdbx_seq_one_letter_code
_entity_poly.pdbx_strand_id
1 'polypeptide(L)'
;MFSVIELIDKRFQASRLLPKRETSRTLYDYSPPRDACFFKYIPWWHVQGIAPPFPYLTLPCVPRLRAHMSSCDITMGYLIASTVLPAISCFLSIVRLSIRWRKGQLGWDDAWVLLAIISTMSLTAGAFLNCEDTTPSMPDGRTNMRVLGYYMSIVGFTCTLWAVRMSLLASVLRIIPVMLYRRKWTKGSGVIFILFWISLVAQKVIICETEPTWKQGAAVQCPLNRANALYELFADCVADLILTILPLRIVWRLRTMIRPHLLFLTLIFSSTLLITIACIIYEVFVYCSMQEQWTNVMMQITASTALTVCQLGVLVKWIVRLCGPRKNENPDDNSIKTVLEISMVFAKTSVLQDVEAVHHVHLSVVKEESVVGTFNPATTKAEPGPQPVTGITDAS
;
A
#
# COMPACT_ATOMS: atom_id res chain seq x y z
N MET A 1 5.52 -3.22 26.50
CA MET A 1 6.19 -2.86 25.22
C MET A 1 7.58 -3.46 25.14
N PHE A 2 8.45 -3.27 26.14
CA PHE A 2 9.71 -4.01 26.26
C PHE A 2 9.54 -5.55 26.20
N SER A 3 8.52 -6.11 26.87
CA SER A 3 8.27 -7.57 26.82
C SER A 3 7.84 -8.11 25.45
N VAL A 4 7.33 -7.27 24.53
CA VAL A 4 6.97 -7.71 23.17
C VAL A 4 8.20 -7.67 22.26
N ILE A 5 9.05 -6.66 22.42
CA ILE A 5 10.34 -6.58 21.72
C ILE A 5 11.27 -7.72 22.19
N GLU A 6 11.30 -8.01 23.48
CA GLU A 6 12.08 -9.11 24.04
C GLU A 6 11.54 -10.49 23.60
N LEU A 7 10.23 -10.64 23.38
CA LEU A 7 9.63 -11.87 22.87
C LEU A 7 9.91 -12.08 21.37
N ILE A 8 9.96 -10.99 20.59
CA ILE A 8 10.33 -11.02 19.16
C ILE A 8 11.82 -11.30 19.01
N ASP A 9 12.68 -10.69 19.83
CA ASP A 9 14.12 -10.92 19.82
C ASP A 9 14.48 -12.36 20.25
N LYS A 10 13.80 -12.90 21.27
CA LYS A 10 13.95 -14.31 21.70
C LYS A 10 13.50 -15.30 20.63
N ARG A 11 12.43 -15.01 19.87
CA ARG A 11 12.03 -15.85 18.73
C ARG A 11 13.00 -15.73 17.55
N PHE A 12 13.57 -14.55 17.31
CA PHE A 12 14.52 -14.34 16.23
C PHE A 12 15.89 -14.97 16.53
N GLN A 13 16.34 -14.96 17.79
CA GLN A 13 17.54 -15.67 18.22
C GLN A 13 17.35 -17.20 18.24
N ALA A 14 16.16 -17.70 18.63
CA ALA A 14 15.87 -19.14 18.58
C ALA A 14 15.96 -19.72 17.16
N SER A 15 15.64 -18.94 16.13
CA SER A 15 15.77 -19.33 14.72
C SER A 15 17.21 -19.43 14.22
N ARG A 16 18.20 -18.78 14.88
CA ARG A 16 19.62 -18.84 14.50
C ARG A 16 20.37 -20.05 15.07
N LEU A 17 19.81 -20.73 16.06
CA LEU A 17 20.46 -21.86 16.75
C LEU A 17 20.06 -23.23 16.18
N LEU A 18 19.20 -23.29 15.16
CA LEU A 18 18.94 -24.55 14.47
C LEU A 18 20.16 -24.92 13.61
N PRO A 19 20.71 -26.14 13.76
CA PRO A 19 21.88 -26.56 13.01
C PRO A 19 21.56 -26.55 11.52
N LYS A 20 22.45 -25.92 10.74
CA LYS A 20 22.42 -25.88 9.27
C LYS A 20 22.43 -27.33 8.77
N ARG A 21 21.25 -27.88 8.50
CA ARG A 21 21.10 -29.20 7.90
C ARG A 21 21.57 -29.08 6.46
N GLU A 22 22.65 -29.78 6.16
CA GLU A 22 23.25 -29.87 4.84
C GLU A 22 22.31 -30.68 3.94
N THR A 23 21.38 -29.98 3.29
CA THR A 23 20.41 -30.61 2.38
C THR A 23 21.02 -30.68 1.00
N SER A 24 21.51 -31.87 0.65
CA SER A 24 21.90 -32.26 -0.70
C SER A 24 20.83 -31.88 -1.73
N ARG A 25 21.30 -31.45 -2.90
CA ARG A 25 20.53 -31.13 -4.09
C ARG A 25 19.46 -32.17 -4.41
N THR A 26 18.20 -31.82 -4.16
CA THR A 26 17.08 -32.29 -4.95
C THR A 26 16.23 -31.07 -5.28
N LEU A 27 16.08 -30.83 -6.59
CA LEU A 27 15.18 -29.86 -7.21
C LEU A 27 13.83 -29.83 -6.47
N TYR A 28 13.48 -28.71 -5.85
CA TYR A 28 12.14 -28.48 -5.33
C TYR A 28 11.32 -27.71 -6.36
N ASP A 29 10.45 -28.46 -7.04
CA ASP A 29 9.23 -27.96 -7.63
C ASP A 29 8.29 -27.56 -6.47
N TYR A 30 8.34 -26.30 -6.07
CA TYR A 30 7.54 -25.77 -4.96
C TYR A 30 6.17 -25.34 -5.49
N SER A 31 5.24 -26.29 -5.62
CA SER A 31 3.83 -26.01 -5.80
C SER A 31 3.19 -25.82 -4.42
N PRO A 32 2.78 -24.60 -4.01
CA PRO A 32 2.15 -24.41 -2.71
C PRO A 32 0.75 -25.05 -2.69
N PRO A 33 0.32 -25.62 -1.55
CA PRO A 33 -1.04 -26.14 -1.39
C PRO A 33 -2.05 -25.00 -1.54
N ARG A 34 -3.04 -25.18 -2.44
CA ARG A 34 -4.01 -24.16 -2.87
C ARG A 34 -5.16 -23.91 -1.88
N ASP A 35 -5.23 -24.60 -0.76
CA ASP A 35 -6.49 -24.72 0.01
C ASP A 35 -6.47 -24.08 1.40
N ALA A 36 -5.82 -22.92 1.57
CA ALA A 36 -5.88 -22.19 2.85
C ALA A 36 -6.07 -20.68 2.66
N CYS A 37 -7.25 -20.30 2.14
CA CYS A 37 -7.74 -18.93 2.27
C CYS A 37 -8.39 -18.71 3.64
N PHE A 38 -8.01 -17.60 4.25
CA PHE A 38 -8.19 -17.25 5.66
C PHE A 38 -9.54 -16.54 5.84
N PHE A 39 -10.59 -17.26 6.26
CA PHE A 39 -11.82 -16.65 6.80
C PHE A 39 -12.42 -17.42 8.00
N LYS A 40 -11.64 -18.28 8.66
CA LYS A 40 -12.18 -19.18 9.71
C LYS A 40 -11.85 -18.78 11.17
N TYR A 41 -11.20 -17.65 11.42
CA TYR A 41 -10.87 -17.25 12.81
C TYR A 41 -11.11 -15.76 13.08
N ILE A 42 -12.38 -15.38 13.22
CA ILE A 42 -12.81 -14.22 14.01
C ILE A 42 -13.79 -14.75 15.07
N PRO A 43 -13.46 -14.74 16.37
CA PRO A 43 -14.38 -15.18 17.40
C PRO A 43 -15.23 -14.00 17.86
N TRP A 44 -16.41 -13.80 17.26
CA TRP A 44 -17.44 -12.89 17.79
C TRP A 44 -18.83 -13.58 17.77
N TRP A 45 -19.33 -13.81 19.00
CA TRP A 45 -20.72 -13.96 19.45
C TRP A 45 -21.54 -15.20 19.04
N HIS A 46 -21.74 -16.05 20.05
CA HIS A 46 -22.87 -16.98 20.15
C HIS A 46 -24.20 -16.19 20.14
N VAL A 47 -24.92 -16.26 19.02
CA VAL A 47 -26.39 -16.14 18.99
C VAL A 47 -26.89 -17.34 18.20
N GLN A 48 -27.60 -18.24 18.88
CA GLN A 48 -28.16 -19.45 18.30
C GLN A 48 -29.35 -19.13 17.41
N GLY A 49 -29.41 -19.79 16.25
CA GLY A 49 -30.65 -20.07 15.53
C GLY A 49 -30.97 -19.13 14.39
N ILE A 50 -30.53 -19.51 13.18
CA ILE A 50 -31.23 -19.46 11.87
C ILE A 50 -30.14 -19.74 10.81
N ALA A 51 -30.25 -20.87 10.11
CA ALA A 51 -29.34 -21.23 9.03
C ALA A 51 -29.79 -20.56 7.71
N PRO A 52 -28.93 -19.83 6.98
CA PRO A 52 -29.19 -19.46 5.60
C PRO A 52 -28.70 -20.56 4.62
N PRO A 53 -29.43 -20.83 3.52
CA PRO A 53 -28.98 -21.72 2.46
C PRO A 53 -28.26 -20.90 1.38
N PHE A 54 -26.93 -20.84 1.41
CA PHE A 54 -26.16 -20.42 0.24
C PHE A 54 -24.90 -21.27 0.11
N PRO A 55 -24.73 -22.01 -1.00
CA PRO A 55 -23.55 -22.82 -1.22
C PRO A 55 -22.35 -21.93 -1.56
N TYR A 56 -21.23 -22.30 -0.94
CA TYR A 56 -19.84 -21.94 -1.20
C TYR A 56 -19.56 -21.50 -2.65
N LEU A 57 -19.37 -20.19 -2.85
CA LEU A 57 -18.65 -19.66 -4.01
C LEU A 57 -17.14 -19.80 -3.74
N THR A 58 -16.58 -20.97 -4.02
CA THR A 58 -15.13 -21.13 -4.14
C THR A 58 -14.72 -20.59 -5.51
N LEU A 59 -14.28 -19.32 -5.56
CA LEU A 59 -13.66 -18.77 -6.76
C LEU A 59 -12.33 -19.51 -7.01
N PRO A 60 -12.17 -20.21 -8.14
CA PRO A 60 -10.88 -20.81 -8.49
C PRO A 60 -9.90 -19.69 -8.84
N CYS A 61 -8.75 -19.65 -8.16
CA CYS A 61 -7.58 -18.93 -8.66
C CYS A 61 -7.13 -19.64 -9.95
N VAL A 62 -7.55 -19.13 -11.11
CA VAL A 62 -7.20 -19.63 -12.45
C VAL A 62 -5.73 -19.32 -12.71
N PRO A 63 -4.85 -20.32 -12.84
CA PRO A 63 -3.53 -20.12 -13.40
C PRO A 63 -3.57 -20.49 -14.89
N ARG A 64 -2.82 -19.74 -15.71
CA ARG A 64 -2.24 -20.25 -16.97
C ARG A 64 -2.99 -19.97 -18.29
N LEU A 65 -3.60 -18.80 -18.49
CA LEU A 65 -3.88 -18.30 -19.86
C LEU A 65 -3.73 -16.77 -19.97
N ARG A 66 -2.54 -16.26 -19.56
CA ARG A 66 -2.23 -14.84 -19.33
C ARG A 66 -0.90 -14.49 -20.01
N ALA A 67 -0.86 -14.35 -21.33
CA ALA A 67 0.43 -14.06 -21.99
C ALA A 67 0.42 -13.13 -23.22
N HIS A 68 -0.71 -12.73 -23.83
CA HIS A 68 -0.60 -11.95 -25.08
C HIS A 68 -1.56 -10.77 -25.31
N MET A 69 -2.56 -10.53 -24.45
CA MET A 69 -3.42 -9.36 -24.54
C MET A 69 -3.22 -8.41 -23.34
N SER A 70 -3.07 -7.10 -23.64
CA SER A 70 -3.07 -5.92 -22.75
C SER A 70 -1.77 -5.41 -22.09
N SER A 71 -0.56 -5.75 -22.54
CA SER A 71 0.66 -5.10 -22.00
C SER A 71 0.70 -3.58 -22.23
N CYS A 72 0.10 -3.04 -23.31
CA CYS A 72 0.09 -1.59 -23.56
C CYS A 72 -0.86 -0.80 -22.64
N ASP A 73 -2.10 -1.26 -22.44
CA ASP A 73 -3.11 -0.49 -21.69
C ASP A 73 -2.78 -0.42 -20.19
N ILE A 74 -2.27 -1.52 -19.62
CA ILE A 74 -1.83 -1.57 -18.22
C ILE A 74 -0.63 -0.65 -18.00
N THR A 75 0.30 -0.61 -18.95
CA THR A 75 1.50 0.24 -18.87
C THR A 75 1.14 1.73 -18.96
N MET A 76 0.16 2.09 -19.79
CA MET A 76 -0.32 3.48 -19.87
C MET A 76 -1.03 3.93 -18.58
N GLY A 77 -1.90 3.10 -18.01
CA GLY A 77 -2.54 3.37 -16.73
C GLY A 77 -1.51 3.51 -15.59
N TYR A 78 -0.51 2.63 -15.57
CA TYR A 78 0.63 2.70 -14.65
C TYR A 78 1.40 4.01 -14.77
N LEU A 79 1.72 4.45 -15.99
CA LEU A 79 2.47 5.67 -16.22
C LEU A 79 1.71 6.91 -15.74
N ILE A 80 0.40 6.96 -16.01
CA ILE A 80 -0.46 8.07 -15.56
C ILE A 80 -0.54 8.08 -14.02
N ALA A 81 -0.82 6.94 -13.39
CA ALA A 81 -0.94 6.86 -11.93
C ALA A 81 0.37 7.19 -11.21
N SER A 82 1.51 6.72 -11.72
CA SER A 82 2.84 6.93 -11.12
C SER A 82 3.40 8.34 -11.31
N THR A 83 2.85 9.14 -12.22
CA THR A 83 3.34 10.50 -12.51
C THR A 83 2.38 11.59 -12.04
N VAL A 84 1.11 11.48 -12.42
CA VAL A 84 0.13 12.55 -12.20
C VAL A 84 -0.24 12.66 -10.73
N LEU A 85 -0.50 11.54 -10.04
CA LEU A 85 -0.90 11.55 -8.63
C LEU A 85 0.24 12.05 -7.71
N PRO A 86 1.50 11.57 -7.85
CA PRO A 86 2.63 12.13 -7.11
C PRO A 86 2.89 13.60 -7.42
N ALA A 87 2.75 14.04 -8.68
CA ALA A 87 2.95 15.44 -9.05
C ALA A 87 1.93 16.36 -8.39
N ILE A 88 0.64 16.00 -8.42
CA ILE A 88 -0.44 16.77 -7.77
C ILE A 88 -0.19 16.84 -6.26
N SER A 89 0.08 15.70 -5.61
CA SER A 89 0.30 15.65 -4.16
C SER A 89 1.53 16.46 -3.73
N CYS A 90 2.62 16.42 -4.50
CA CYS A 90 3.81 17.23 -4.25
C CYS A 90 3.55 18.72 -4.47
N PHE A 91 2.83 19.09 -5.54
CA PHE A 91 2.42 20.47 -5.77
C PHE A 91 1.60 21.03 -4.60
N LEU A 92 0.57 20.31 -4.15
CA LEU A 92 -0.25 20.69 -2.99
C LEU A 92 0.59 20.84 -1.71
N SER A 93 1.59 19.97 -1.54
CA SER A 93 2.53 20.03 -0.41
C SER A 93 3.43 21.25 -0.47
N ILE A 94 3.93 21.63 -1.65
CA ILE A 94 4.73 22.84 -1.87
C ILE A 94 3.88 24.10 -1.62
N VAL A 95 2.63 24.11 -2.09
CA VAL A 95 1.68 25.21 -1.82
C VAL A 95 1.46 25.39 -0.32
N ARG A 96 1.19 24.30 0.41
CA ARG A 96 1.07 24.33 1.89
C ARG A 96 2.33 24.91 2.53
N LEU A 97 3.51 24.43 2.12
CA LEU A 97 4.78 24.86 2.70
C LEU A 97 5.01 26.34 2.43
N SER A 98 4.74 26.80 1.20
CA SER A 98 4.86 28.21 0.80
C SER A 98 3.95 29.13 1.60
N ILE A 99 2.69 28.74 1.83
CA ILE A 99 1.73 29.51 2.63
C ILE A 99 2.23 29.66 4.08
N ARG A 100 2.80 28.60 4.65
CA ARG A 100 3.30 28.60 6.03
C ARG A 100 4.63 29.34 6.17
N TRP A 101 5.50 29.20 5.18
CA TRP A 101 6.75 29.94 5.06
C TRP A 101 6.48 31.44 5.07
N ARG A 102 5.57 31.92 4.23
CA ARG A 102 5.19 33.34 4.18
C ARG A 102 4.61 33.87 5.49
N LYS A 103 4.02 33.01 6.31
CA LYS A 103 3.47 33.38 7.63
C LYS A 103 4.50 33.29 8.77
N GLY A 104 5.74 32.89 8.50
CA GLY A 104 6.77 32.68 9.53
C GLY A 104 6.41 31.59 10.53
N GLN A 105 5.57 30.62 10.14
CA GLN A 105 4.96 29.64 11.04
C GLN A 105 5.45 28.21 10.78
N LEU A 106 6.71 28.08 10.37
CA LEU A 106 7.35 26.79 10.14
C LEU A 106 7.45 26.00 11.45
N GLY A 107 6.99 24.76 11.41
CA GLY A 107 7.10 23.84 12.54
C GLY A 107 7.74 22.52 12.12
N TRP A 108 7.97 21.65 13.10
CA TRP A 108 8.45 20.28 12.87
C TRP A 108 7.57 19.48 11.89
N ASP A 109 6.28 19.79 11.86
CA ASP A 109 5.32 19.27 10.90
C ASP A 109 5.74 19.52 9.44
N ASP A 110 6.32 20.68 9.15
CA ASP A 110 6.73 21.06 7.79
C ASP A 110 7.99 20.30 7.34
N ALA A 111 8.88 19.94 8.29
CA ALA A 111 10.04 19.10 8.01
C ALA A 111 9.62 17.67 7.60
N TRP A 112 8.59 17.11 8.25
CA TRP A 112 8.04 15.80 7.87
C TRP A 112 7.36 15.84 6.50
N VAL A 113 6.65 16.93 6.17
CA VAL A 113 6.10 17.11 4.81
C VAL A 113 7.21 17.17 3.76
N LEU A 114 8.31 17.87 4.03
CA LEU A 114 9.45 17.91 3.12
C LEU A 114 10.06 16.51 2.92
N LEU A 115 10.23 15.75 4.01
CA LEU A 115 10.69 14.36 3.93
C LEU A 115 9.75 13.50 3.09
N ALA A 116 8.43 13.68 3.23
CA ALA A 116 7.43 12.98 2.43
C ALA A 116 7.55 13.32 0.94
N ILE A 117 7.75 14.60 0.57
CA ILE A 117 7.96 15.00 -0.83
C ILE A 117 9.20 14.31 -1.40
N ILE A 118 10.34 14.35 -0.69
CA ILE A 118 11.59 13.73 -1.14
C ILE A 118 11.41 12.22 -1.30
N SER A 119 10.73 11.58 -0.35
CA SER A 119 10.46 10.13 -0.37
C SER A 119 9.52 9.74 -1.50
N THR A 120 8.49 10.55 -1.78
CA THR A 120 7.58 10.35 -2.92
C THR A 120 8.31 10.54 -4.25
N MET A 121 9.20 11.51 -4.37
CA MET A 121 10.06 11.66 -5.55
C MET A 121 10.98 10.45 -5.75
N SER A 122 11.55 9.91 -4.67
CA SER A 122 12.34 8.67 -4.72
C SER A 122 11.48 7.48 -5.16
N LEU A 123 10.25 7.37 -4.65
CA LEU A 123 9.28 6.34 -5.02
C LEU A 123 8.93 6.42 -6.52
N THR A 124 8.63 7.62 -7.04
CA THR A 124 8.38 7.84 -8.47
C THR A 124 9.60 7.53 -9.34
N ALA A 125 10.81 7.95 -8.92
CA ALA A 125 12.04 7.62 -9.63
C ALA A 125 12.29 6.11 -9.67
N GLY A 126 12.05 5.40 -8.57
CA GLY A 126 12.14 3.94 -8.51
C GLY A 126 11.16 3.25 -9.45
N ALA A 127 9.93 3.77 -9.55
CA ALA A 127 8.92 3.27 -10.48
C ALA A 127 9.32 3.43 -11.95
N PHE A 128 10.01 4.53 -12.32
CA PHE A 128 10.55 4.71 -13.66
C PHE A 128 11.72 3.76 -13.96
N LEU A 129 12.63 3.56 -13.02
CA LEU A 129 13.74 2.62 -13.16
C LEU A 129 13.28 1.16 -13.32
N ASN A 130 12.12 0.82 -12.75
CA ASN A 130 11.51 -0.51 -12.89
C ASN A 130 10.71 -0.70 -14.18
N CYS A 131 10.30 0.38 -14.85
CA CYS A 131 9.44 0.35 -16.04
C CYS A 131 10.23 0.14 -17.35
N GLU A 132 11.56 0.21 -17.33
CA GLU A 132 12.36 0.16 -18.55
C GLU A 132 12.33 -1.25 -19.16
N ASP A 133 11.53 -1.38 -20.21
CA ASP A 133 11.18 -2.65 -20.84
C ASP A 133 12.42 -3.42 -21.30
N THR A 134 12.28 -4.71 -21.06
CA THR A 134 13.23 -5.78 -21.25
C THR A 134 13.53 -5.95 -22.73
N THR A 135 14.44 -5.14 -23.28
CA THR A 135 15.12 -5.55 -24.51
C THR A 135 16.04 -6.71 -24.13
N PRO A 136 15.80 -7.93 -24.66
CA PRO A 136 16.42 -9.17 -24.18
C PRO A 136 17.93 -9.31 -24.47
N SER A 137 18.59 -8.25 -24.93
CA SER A 137 19.94 -8.31 -25.50
C SER A 137 20.95 -7.39 -24.81
N MET A 138 20.69 -6.93 -23.58
CA MET A 138 21.49 -5.87 -22.96
C MET A 138 22.34 -6.34 -21.75
N PRO A 139 23.56 -5.80 -21.59
CA PRO A 139 24.63 -6.32 -20.73
C PRO A 139 24.37 -6.18 -19.21
N ASP A 140 25.12 -6.96 -18.43
CA ASP A 140 25.01 -7.20 -16.97
C ASP A 140 24.82 -5.94 -16.09
N GLY A 141 25.22 -4.74 -16.55
CA GLY A 141 25.13 -3.49 -15.79
C GLY A 141 23.72 -2.97 -15.49
N ARG A 142 22.67 -3.38 -16.24
CA ARG A 142 21.30 -2.88 -16.05
C ARG A 142 20.55 -3.53 -14.88
N THR A 143 20.99 -4.70 -14.42
CA THR A 143 20.40 -5.40 -13.25
C THR A 143 20.49 -4.56 -11.97
N ASN A 144 21.63 -3.90 -11.76
CA ASN A 144 21.86 -3.02 -10.61
C ASN A 144 20.90 -1.83 -10.56
N MET A 145 20.52 -1.27 -11.72
CA MET A 145 19.58 -0.14 -11.79
C MET A 145 18.16 -0.55 -11.40
N ARG A 146 17.71 -1.74 -11.82
CA ARG A 146 16.41 -2.29 -11.42
C ARG A 146 16.37 -2.62 -9.92
N VAL A 147 17.44 -3.21 -9.39
CA VAL A 147 17.58 -3.47 -7.94
C VAL A 147 17.53 -2.15 -7.15
N LEU A 148 18.22 -1.11 -7.63
CA LEU A 148 18.15 0.22 -7.04
C LEU A 148 16.74 0.81 -7.12
N GLY A 149 16.07 0.69 -8.28
CA GLY A 149 14.69 1.14 -8.48
C GLY A 149 13.71 0.49 -7.53
N TYR A 150 13.86 -0.81 -7.27
CA TYR A 150 13.10 -1.55 -6.26
C TYR A 150 13.32 -0.99 -4.85
N TYR A 151 14.57 -0.77 -4.43
CA TYR A 151 14.86 -0.19 -3.12
C TYR A 151 14.32 1.24 -2.97
N MET A 152 14.48 2.08 -4.00
CA MET A 152 13.94 3.44 -4.01
C MET A 152 12.41 3.46 -3.89
N SER A 153 11.75 2.49 -4.52
CA SER A 153 10.31 2.28 -4.47
C SER A 153 9.84 1.89 -3.07
N ILE A 154 10.35 0.77 -2.54
CA ILE A 154 9.87 0.21 -1.27
C ILE A 154 10.23 1.08 -0.06
N VAL A 155 11.45 1.64 -0.05
CA VAL A 155 11.89 2.56 1.02
C VAL A 155 11.19 3.90 0.88
N GLY A 156 11.08 4.43 -0.35
CA GLY A 156 10.37 5.69 -0.62
C GLY A 156 8.91 5.64 -0.16
N PHE A 157 8.19 4.58 -0.49
CA PHE A 157 6.82 4.34 -0.03
C PHE A 157 6.70 4.34 1.50
N THR A 158 7.54 3.54 2.16
CA THR A 158 7.52 3.42 3.63
C THR A 158 7.84 4.78 4.27
N CYS A 159 8.85 5.49 3.78
CA CYS A 159 9.21 6.81 4.28
C CYS A 159 8.10 7.84 4.05
N THR A 160 7.41 7.83 2.91
CA THR A 160 6.28 8.72 2.64
C THR A 160 5.14 8.51 3.62
N LEU A 161 4.68 7.26 3.82
CA LEU A 161 3.57 6.97 4.73
C LEU A 161 3.88 7.35 6.18
N TRP A 162 5.06 6.99 6.66
CA TRP A 162 5.48 7.30 8.03
C TRP A 162 5.74 8.80 8.23
N ALA A 163 6.30 9.50 7.24
CA ALA A 163 6.45 10.94 7.28
C ALA A 163 5.10 11.67 7.31
N VAL A 164 4.11 11.21 6.55
CA VAL A 164 2.72 11.73 6.60
C VAL A 164 2.13 11.55 8.00
N ARG A 165 2.23 10.35 8.59
CA ARG A 165 1.75 10.09 9.96
C ARG A 165 2.44 10.97 11.00
N MET A 166 3.75 11.20 10.85
CA MET A 166 4.51 12.11 11.72
C MET A 166 4.11 13.57 11.55
N SER A 167 3.80 14.01 10.33
CA SER A 167 3.22 15.33 10.06
C SER A 167 1.85 15.47 10.74
N LEU A 168 0.96 14.48 10.61
CA LEU A 168 -0.33 14.49 11.31
C LEU A 168 -0.15 14.56 12.84
N LEU A 169 0.77 13.77 13.40
CA LEU A 169 1.08 13.80 14.83
C LEU A 169 1.62 15.16 15.29
N ALA A 170 2.52 15.77 14.52
CA ALA A 170 3.08 17.09 14.79
C ALA A 170 2.00 18.19 14.69
N SER A 171 1.07 18.06 13.75
CA SER A 171 -0.10 18.94 13.62
C SER A 171 -1.02 18.84 14.85
N VAL A 172 -1.26 17.64 15.38
CA VAL A 172 -2.00 17.45 16.64
C VAL A 172 -1.24 18.06 17.81
N LEU A 173 0.08 17.83 17.90
CA LEU A 173 0.93 18.35 18.97
C LEU A 173 0.93 19.89 19.03
N ARG A 174 0.81 20.57 17.89
CA ARG A 174 0.73 22.04 17.81
C ARG A 174 -0.57 22.61 18.39
N ILE A 175 -1.66 21.83 18.37
CA ILE A 175 -2.96 22.26 18.88
C ILE A 175 -3.08 22.07 20.38
N ILE A 176 -2.34 21.11 20.94
CA ILE A 176 -2.35 20.84 22.37
C ILE A 176 -1.64 22.01 23.09
N PRO A 177 -2.32 22.75 23.99
CA PRO A 177 -1.68 23.81 24.75
C PRO A 177 -0.56 23.26 25.64
N VAL A 178 0.48 24.07 25.83
CA VAL A 178 1.75 23.70 26.48
C VAL A 178 1.57 23.09 27.87
N MET A 179 0.55 23.54 28.60
CA MET A 179 0.32 23.21 30.02
C MET A 179 -0.32 21.84 30.26
N LEU A 180 -0.74 21.11 29.22
CA LEU A 180 -1.39 19.82 29.40
C LEU A 180 -0.37 18.69 29.53
N TYR A 181 -0.49 17.89 30.60
CA TYR A 181 0.24 16.63 30.79
C TYR A 181 0.19 15.69 29.55
N ARG A 182 -0.89 15.79 28.77
CA ARG A 182 -1.10 15.06 27.50
C ARG A 182 0.00 15.30 26.46
N ARG A 183 0.68 16.45 26.50
CA ARG A 183 1.80 16.75 25.60
C ARG A 183 2.97 15.76 25.78
N LYS A 184 3.19 15.23 26.98
CA LYS A 184 4.22 14.21 27.24
C LYS A 184 3.90 12.91 26.51
N TRP A 185 2.63 12.48 26.53
CA TRP A 185 2.17 11.29 25.82
C TRP A 185 2.29 11.41 24.31
N THR A 186 1.91 12.56 23.73
CA THR A 186 2.05 12.81 22.28
C THR A 186 3.52 12.85 21.84
N LYS A 187 4.42 13.37 22.68
CA LYS A 187 5.87 13.27 22.41
C LYS A 187 6.35 11.83 22.48
N GLY A 188 5.89 11.07 23.47
CA GLY A 188 6.20 9.64 23.61
C GLY A 188 5.72 8.81 22.42
N SER A 189 4.52 9.08 21.89
CA SER A 189 4.03 8.40 20.68
C SER A 189 4.87 8.72 19.44
N GLY A 190 5.42 9.94 19.34
CA GLY A 190 6.35 10.29 18.25
C GLY A 190 7.61 9.42 18.25
N VAL A 191 8.14 9.10 19.43
CA VAL A 191 9.29 8.17 19.55
C VAL A 191 8.89 6.77 19.09
N ILE A 192 7.71 6.29 19.52
CA ILE A 192 7.18 4.98 19.09
C ILE A 192 7.02 4.92 17.56
N PHE A 193 6.55 6.00 16.92
CA PHE A 193 6.38 6.05 15.46
C PHE A 193 7.73 5.97 14.73
N ILE A 194 8.74 6.69 15.22
CA ILE A 194 10.09 6.64 14.64
C ILE A 194 10.67 5.23 14.80
N LEU A 195 10.45 4.57 15.93
CA LEU A 195 10.91 3.19 16.15
C LEU A 195 10.22 2.21 15.19
N PHE A 196 8.90 2.31 14.98
CA PHE A 196 8.20 1.49 13.99
C PHE A 196 8.71 1.75 12.57
N TRP A 197 8.88 3.01 12.19
CA TRP A 197 9.41 3.39 10.88
C TRP A 197 10.80 2.79 10.62
N ILE A 198 11.75 2.97 11.54
CA ILE A 198 13.10 2.40 11.42
C ILE A 198 13.04 0.88 11.38
N SER A 199 12.21 0.25 12.23
CA SER A 199 12.04 -1.20 12.26
C SER A 199 11.51 -1.75 10.93
N LEU A 200 10.54 -1.09 10.31
CA LEU A 200 9.96 -1.55 9.04
C LEU A 200 10.94 -1.41 7.89
N VAL A 201 11.66 -0.29 7.81
CA VAL A 201 12.70 -0.09 6.80
C VAL A 201 13.81 -1.14 6.98
N ALA A 202 14.28 -1.35 8.21
CA ALA A 202 15.32 -2.33 8.52
C ALA A 202 14.89 -3.76 8.16
N GLN A 203 13.66 -4.17 8.52
CA GLN A 203 13.15 -5.49 8.19
C GLN A 203 13.10 -5.73 6.67
N LYS A 204 12.56 -4.78 5.91
CA LYS A 204 12.48 -4.87 4.45
C LYS A 204 13.87 -5.01 3.82
N VAL A 205 14.84 -4.20 4.24
CA VAL A 205 16.21 -4.27 3.74
C VAL A 205 16.90 -5.58 4.14
N ILE A 206 16.78 -6.01 5.40
CA ILE A 206 17.42 -7.24 5.89
C ILE A 206 16.87 -8.47 5.16
N ILE A 207 15.54 -8.57 4.98
CA ILE A 207 14.91 -9.69 4.27
C ILE A 207 15.43 -9.75 2.83
N CYS A 208 15.48 -8.62 2.13
CA CYS A 208 15.89 -8.58 0.74
C CYS A 208 17.39 -8.78 0.51
N GLU A 209 18.24 -8.44 1.48
CA GLU A 209 19.68 -8.75 1.40
C GLU A 209 20.02 -10.18 1.81
N THR A 210 19.21 -10.83 2.64
CA THR A 210 19.48 -12.19 3.12
C THR A 210 19.32 -13.23 2.00
N GLU A 211 18.40 -13.00 1.07
CA GLU A 211 18.14 -13.90 -0.06
C GLU A 211 18.37 -13.16 -1.38
N PRO A 212 19.57 -13.20 -1.99
CA PRO A 212 19.87 -12.40 -3.18
C PRO A 212 19.33 -13.00 -4.50
N THR A 213 18.65 -14.15 -4.46
CA THR A 213 18.18 -14.89 -5.64
C THR A 213 17.21 -14.08 -6.50
N TRP A 214 16.40 -13.22 -5.88
CA TRP A 214 15.46 -12.33 -6.59
C TRP A 214 16.17 -11.26 -7.45
N LYS A 215 17.43 -10.92 -7.15
CA LYS A 215 18.19 -9.89 -7.90
C LYS A 215 18.55 -10.36 -9.32
N GLN A 216 18.56 -11.67 -9.54
CA GLN A 216 18.92 -12.30 -10.82
C GLN A 216 17.68 -12.70 -11.66
N GLY A 217 16.48 -12.60 -11.08
CA GLY A 217 15.24 -12.94 -11.77
C GLY A 217 14.90 -11.95 -12.88
N ALA A 218 14.16 -12.41 -13.89
CA ALA A 218 13.57 -11.53 -14.91
C ALA A 218 12.66 -10.46 -14.28
N ALA A 219 12.03 -10.84 -13.16
CA ALA A 219 11.29 -9.98 -12.26
C ALA A 219 12.15 -9.62 -11.04
N VAL A 220 12.54 -8.35 -10.93
CA VAL A 220 13.36 -7.85 -9.83
C VAL A 220 12.44 -7.45 -8.68
N GLN A 221 11.90 -8.46 -7.98
CA GLN A 221 11.03 -8.26 -6.83
C GLN A 221 11.42 -9.20 -5.69
N CYS A 222 11.79 -8.61 -4.55
CA CYS A 222 12.09 -9.36 -3.35
C CYS A 222 10.79 -9.96 -2.76
N PRO A 223 10.74 -11.29 -2.51
CA PRO A 223 9.59 -11.94 -1.92
C PRO A 223 9.50 -11.56 -0.44
N LEU A 224 8.63 -10.58 -0.12
CA LEU A 224 8.34 -10.23 1.26
C LEU A 224 7.54 -11.35 1.93
N ASN A 225 8.02 -11.79 3.09
CA ASN A 225 7.34 -12.81 3.89
C ASN A 225 6.00 -12.27 4.41
N ARG A 226 4.98 -13.12 4.52
CA ARG A 226 3.65 -12.82 5.12
C ARG A 226 3.78 -12.24 6.53
N ALA A 227 4.80 -12.63 7.27
CA ALA A 227 5.09 -12.07 8.59
C ALA A 227 5.40 -10.57 8.55
N ASN A 228 6.07 -10.09 7.49
CA ASN A 228 6.38 -8.67 7.31
C ASN A 228 5.10 -7.87 7.02
N ALA A 229 4.25 -8.36 6.12
CA ALA A 229 2.96 -7.73 5.81
C ALA A 229 2.06 -7.62 7.07
N LEU A 230 2.01 -8.68 7.89
CA LEU A 230 1.25 -8.65 9.15
C LEU A 230 1.82 -7.63 10.15
N TYR A 231 3.15 -7.51 10.24
CA TYR A 231 3.79 -6.55 11.13
C TYR A 231 3.58 -5.10 10.66
N GLU A 232 3.64 -4.86 9.35
CA GLU A 232 3.34 -3.56 8.73
C GLU A 232 1.90 -3.15 8.99
N LEU A 233 0.94 -4.03 8.70
CA LEU A 233 -0.48 -3.80 9.01
C LEU A 233 -0.71 -3.51 10.50
N PHE A 234 -0.05 -4.26 11.39
CA PHE A 234 -0.16 -4.03 12.83
C PHE A 234 0.39 -2.66 13.24
N ALA A 235 1.58 -2.30 12.76
CA ALA A 235 2.19 -1.00 13.05
C ALA A 235 1.32 0.16 12.55
N ASP A 236 0.73 0.01 11.37
CA ASP A 236 -0.19 0.97 10.76
C ASP A 236 -1.48 1.12 11.58
N CYS A 237 -2.14 0.02 11.95
CA CYS A 237 -3.32 0.05 12.82
C CYS A 237 -3.03 0.72 14.17
N VAL A 238 -1.89 0.42 14.78
CA VAL A 238 -1.49 1.03 16.06
C VAL A 238 -1.24 2.53 15.90
N ALA A 239 -0.53 2.95 14.85
CA ALA A 239 -0.27 4.35 14.57
C ALA A 239 -1.57 5.14 14.35
N ASP A 240 -2.48 4.61 13.54
CA ASP A 240 -3.75 5.26 13.22
C ASP A 240 -4.70 5.27 14.44
N LEU A 241 -4.69 4.22 15.27
CA LEU A 241 -5.41 4.21 16.55
C LEU A 241 -4.89 5.30 17.51
N ILE A 242 -3.58 5.50 17.57
CA ILE A 242 -2.99 6.58 18.37
C ILE A 242 -3.40 7.95 17.83
N LEU A 243 -3.31 8.15 16.51
CA LEU A 243 -3.67 9.41 15.85
C LEU A 243 -5.16 9.76 15.99
N THR A 244 -6.04 8.76 16.08
CA THR A 244 -7.50 8.96 16.27
C THR A 244 -7.87 9.17 17.74
N ILE A 245 -7.29 8.39 18.67
CA ILE A 245 -7.58 8.51 20.11
C ILE A 245 -7.08 9.84 20.68
N LEU A 246 -5.89 10.29 20.28
CA LEU A 246 -5.26 11.51 20.81
C LEU A 246 -6.20 12.73 20.75
N PRO A 247 -6.70 13.13 19.56
CA PRO A 247 -7.50 14.34 19.44
C PRO A 247 -8.95 14.12 19.89
N LEU A 248 -9.49 12.90 19.82
CA LEU A 248 -10.81 12.55 20.38
C LEU A 248 -10.86 12.78 21.90
N ARG A 249 -9.84 12.32 22.64
CA ARG A 249 -9.75 12.55 24.09
C ARG A 249 -9.66 14.03 24.43
N ILE A 250 -9.01 14.84 23.60
CA ILE A 250 -8.87 16.30 23.80
C ILE A 250 -10.23 16.97 23.68
N VAL A 251 -10.99 16.64 22.65
CA VAL A 251 -12.33 17.21 22.42
C VAL A 251 -13.32 16.80 23.50
N TRP A 252 -13.29 15.55 23.97
CA TRP A 252 -14.18 15.11 25.05
C TRP A 252 -14.04 15.95 26.33
N ARG A 253 -12.86 16.49 26.61
CA ARG A 253 -12.63 17.36 27.78
C ARG A 253 -12.99 18.82 27.52
N LEU A 254 -12.94 19.26 26.27
CA LEU A 254 -13.16 20.64 25.84
C LEU A 254 -14.54 20.84 25.21
N ARG A 255 -15.50 19.95 25.50
CA ARG A 255 -16.85 19.90 24.91
C ARG A 255 -17.61 21.22 24.95
N THR A 256 -17.20 22.16 25.82
CA THR A 256 -17.80 23.49 26.00
C THR A 256 -17.17 24.63 25.19
N MET A 257 -16.04 24.43 24.51
CA MET A 257 -15.36 25.52 23.80
C MET A 257 -14.92 25.13 22.37
N ILE A 258 -15.57 25.77 21.39
CA ILE A 258 -15.02 26.20 20.08
C ILE A 258 -15.24 25.24 18.87
N ARG A 259 -16.21 25.62 18.02
CA ARG A 259 -16.55 25.00 16.71
C ARG A 259 -15.37 24.79 15.73
N PRO A 260 -14.41 25.73 15.52
CA PRO A 260 -13.33 25.50 14.55
C PRO A 260 -12.33 24.40 14.95
N HIS A 261 -12.26 24.03 16.24
CA HIS A 261 -11.46 22.88 16.67
C HIS A 261 -12.14 21.55 16.33
N LEU A 262 -13.48 21.50 16.37
CA LEU A 262 -14.26 20.33 15.97
C LEU A 262 -14.11 20.04 14.48
N LEU A 263 -14.20 21.06 13.62
CA LEU A 263 -14.00 20.89 12.17
C LEU A 263 -12.62 20.28 11.87
N PHE A 264 -11.57 20.80 12.50
CA PHE A 264 -10.23 20.29 12.30
C PHE A 264 -10.04 18.86 12.85
N LEU A 265 -10.66 18.54 14.00
CA LEU A 265 -10.68 17.18 14.53
C LEU A 265 -11.31 16.21 13.53
N THR A 266 -12.50 16.55 13.02
CA THR A 266 -13.23 15.71 12.06
C THR A 266 -12.41 15.48 10.79
N LEU A 267 -11.71 16.53 10.32
CA LEU A 267 -10.79 16.40 9.19
C LEU A 267 -9.65 15.43 9.46
N ILE A 268 -8.99 15.52 10.62
CA ILE A 268 -7.92 14.56 10.98
C ILE A 268 -8.48 13.15 11.07
N PHE A 269 -9.61 12.96 11.75
CA PHE A 269 -10.21 11.64 11.92
C PHE A 269 -10.60 11.00 10.60
N SER A 270 -11.27 11.77 9.72
CA SER A 270 -11.60 11.33 8.36
C SER A 270 -10.35 10.99 7.56
N SER A 271 -9.33 11.86 7.63
CA SER A 271 -8.05 11.66 6.96
C SER A 271 -7.35 10.36 7.38
N THR A 272 -7.26 10.11 8.69
CA THR A 272 -6.64 8.90 9.22
C THR A 272 -7.42 7.65 8.80
N LEU A 273 -8.76 7.69 8.82
CA LEU A 273 -9.58 6.56 8.41
C LEU A 273 -9.38 6.21 6.93
N LEU A 274 -9.34 7.22 6.05
CA LEU A 274 -9.10 7.04 4.62
C LEU A 274 -7.72 6.44 4.35
N ILE A 275 -6.69 6.92 5.05
CA ILE A 275 -5.34 6.38 4.95
C ILE A 275 -5.33 4.91 5.40
N THR A 276 -5.97 4.58 6.53
CA THR A 276 -6.04 3.20 7.02
C THR A 276 -6.72 2.28 6.00
N ILE A 277 -7.84 2.71 5.40
CA ILE A 277 -8.54 1.92 4.38
C ILE A 277 -7.64 1.67 3.16
N ALA A 278 -6.97 2.70 2.65
CA ALA A 278 -6.05 2.57 1.53
C ALA A 278 -4.87 1.62 1.85
N CYS A 279 -4.32 1.71 3.07
CA CYS A 279 -3.24 0.82 3.51
C CYS A 279 -3.72 -0.63 3.64
N ILE A 280 -4.92 -0.87 4.17
CA ILE A 280 -5.51 -2.22 4.25
C ILE A 280 -5.67 -2.81 2.84
N ILE A 281 -6.20 -2.03 1.89
CA ILE A 281 -6.36 -2.47 0.50
C ILE A 281 -5.00 -2.86 -0.08
N TYR A 282 -4.00 -1.98 0.03
CA TYR A 282 -2.63 -2.24 -0.42
C TYR A 282 -2.05 -3.53 0.19
N GLU A 283 -2.14 -3.71 1.51
CA GLU A 283 -1.65 -4.90 2.20
C GLU A 283 -2.35 -6.18 1.76
N VAL A 284 -3.66 -6.13 1.46
CA VAL A 284 -4.39 -7.26 0.89
C VAL A 284 -3.87 -7.61 -0.51
N PHE A 285 -3.58 -6.62 -1.35
CA PHE A 285 -2.98 -6.85 -2.67
C PHE A 285 -1.60 -7.51 -2.57
N VAL A 286 -0.77 -7.06 -1.64
CA VAL A 286 0.56 -7.64 -1.35
C VAL A 286 0.41 -9.07 -0.81
N TYR A 287 -0.50 -9.28 0.14
CA TYR A 287 -0.72 -10.58 0.78
C TYR A 287 -1.22 -11.64 -0.20
N CYS A 288 -2.12 -11.27 -1.10
CA CYS A 288 -2.65 -12.17 -2.12
C CYS A 288 -1.66 -12.49 -3.24
N SER A 289 -0.43 -11.94 -3.19
CA SER A 289 0.62 -12.13 -4.22
C SER A 289 0.09 -11.86 -5.63
N MET A 290 -0.75 -10.82 -5.76
CA MET A 290 -1.23 -10.37 -7.06
C MET A 290 -0.06 -9.92 -7.94
N GLN A 291 -0.23 -9.94 -9.25
CA GLN A 291 0.79 -9.57 -10.24
C GLN A 291 1.60 -8.33 -9.83
N GLU A 292 2.92 -8.42 -9.96
CA GLU A 292 3.91 -7.42 -9.53
C GLU A 292 3.56 -5.99 -9.95
N GLN A 293 3.07 -5.84 -11.19
CA GLN A 293 2.69 -4.56 -11.76
C GLN A 293 1.62 -3.83 -10.92
N TRP A 294 0.62 -4.54 -10.40
CA TRP A 294 -0.46 -3.93 -9.60
C TRP A 294 0.01 -3.44 -8.24
N THR A 295 0.95 -4.16 -7.62
CA THR A 295 1.49 -3.76 -6.31
C THR A 295 2.21 -2.42 -6.39
N ASN A 296 2.94 -2.16 -7.48
CA ASN A 296 3.61 -0.88 -7.70
C ASN A 296 2.61 0.27 -7.99
N VAL A 297 1.55 0.01 -8.75
CA VAL A 297 0.47 0.99 -8.98
C VAL A 297 -0.18 1.37 -7.64
N MET A 298 -0.59 0.38 -6.85
CA MET A 298 -1.27 0.60 -5.58
C MET A 298 -0.38 1.32 -4.57
N MET A 299 0.92 1.05 -4.59
CA MET A 299 1.90 1.75 -3.77
C MET A 299 1.94 3.25 -4.09
N GLN A 300 1.95 3.63 -5.38
CA GLN A 300 1.94 5.04 -5.82
C GLN A 300 0.65 5.76 -5.47
N ILE A 301 -0.48 5.09 -5.71
CA ILE A 301 -1.81 5.58 -5.35
C ILE A 301 -1.89 5.84 -3.85
N THR A 302 -1.55 4.83 -3.04
CA THR A 302 -1.65 4.89 -1.58
C THR A 302 -0.76 6.01 -1.01
N ALA A 303 0.48 6.13 -1.49
CA ALA A 303 1.38 7.21 -1.08
C ALA A 303 0.86 8.60 -1.47
N SER A 304 0.38 8.77 -2.71
CA SER A 304 -0.14 10.04 -3.21
C SER A 304 -1.41 10.46 -2.49
N THR A 305 -2.31 9.52 -2.23
CA THR A 305 -3.55 9.73 -1.47
C THR A 305 -3.23 10.13 -0.04
N ALA A 306 -2.33 9.40 0.65
CA ALA A 306 -1.93 9.74 2.01
C ALA A 306 -1.32 11.14 2.11
N LEU A 307 -0.42 11.49 1.17
CA LEU A 307 0.20 12.81 1.13
C LEU A 307 -0.84 13.91 0.87
N THR A 308 -1.74 13.71 -0.09
CA THR A 308 -2.82 14.66 -0.43
C THR A 308 -3.74 14.91 0.76
N VAL A 309 -4.23 13.83 1.37
CA VAL A 309 -5.12 13.84 2.53
C VAL A 309 -4.48 14.59 3.71
N CYS A 310 -3.18 14.40 3.94
CA CYS A 310 -2.43 15.14 4.96
C CYS A 310 -2.43 16.66 4.73
N GLN A 311 -2.47 17.12 3.48
CA GLN A 311 -2.48 18.55 3.16
C GLN A 311 -3.87 19.21 3.26
N LEU A 312 -4.95 18.43 3.15
CA LEU A 312 -6.32 18.96 3.15
C LEU A 312 -6.60 19.83 4.38
N GLY A 313 -6.15 19.42 5.57
CA GLY A 313 -6.42 20.16 6.81
C GLY A 313 -5.89 21.61 6.83
N VAL A 314 -4.82 21.91 6.09
CA VAL A 314 -4.25 23.27 5.99
C VAL A 314 -4.84 24.02 4.81
N LEU A 315 -4.94 23.36 3.65
CA LEU A 315 -5.46 23.95 2.43
C LEU A 315 -6.91 24.38 2.60
N VAL A 316 -7.74 23.54 3.21
CA VAL A 316 -9.13 23.85 3.53
C VAL A 316 -9.24 25.12 4.38
N LYS A 317 -8.46 25.23 5.46
CA LYS A 317 -8.45 26.43 6.31
C LYS A 317 -8.01 27.68 5.56
N TRP A 318 -7.13 27.54 4.58
CA TRP A 318 -6.66 28.65 3.77
C TRP A 318 -7.71 29.07 2.73
N ILE A 319 -8.34 28.11 2.04
CA ILE A 319 -9.41 28.36 1.07
C ILE A 319 -10.61 29.02 1.75
N VAL A 320 -11.07 28.51 2.89
CA VAL A 320 -12.18 29.11 3.66
C VAL A 320 -11.89 30.56 4.05
N ARG A 321 -10.62 30.90 4.35
CA ARG A 321 -10.23 32.29 4.65
C ARG A 321 -10.20 33.19 3.42
N LEU A 322 -9.90 32.65 2.24
CA LEU A 322 -9.92 33.40 0.99
C LEU A 322 -11.34 33.59 0.46
N CYS A 323 -12.19 32.58 0.59
CA CYS A 323 -13.56 32.56 0.13
C CYS A 323 -14.58 33.09 1.15
N GLY A 324 -14.11 33.63 2.29
CA GLY A 324 -14.96 34.01 3.43
C GLY A 324 -16.14 34.92 3.04
N PRO A 325 -17.37 34.68 3.57
CA PRO A 325 -18.58 35.36 3.13
C PRO A 325 -18.55 36.89 3.29
N ARG A 326 -19.13 37.60 2.30
CA ARG A 326 -19.68 38.95 2.51
C ARG A 326 -20.68 38.88 3.68
N LYS A 327 -20.55 39.81 4.62
CA LYS A 327 -21.21 40.01 5.94
C LYS A 327 -22.64 39.47 6.24
N ASN A 328 -23.41 38.92 5.30
CA ASN A 328 -24.85 38.68 5.45
C ASN A 328 -25.31 37.21 5.41
N GLU A 329 -24.42 36.23 5.20
CA GLU A 329 -24.79 34.81 5.15
C GLU A 329 -24.24 34.07 6.37
N ASN A 330 -25.03 33.18 6.98
CA ASN A 330 -24.67 32.44 8.19
C ASN A 330 -23.42 31.57 7.89
N PRO A 331 -22.19 31.97 8.28
CA PRO A 331 -20.95 31.45 7.68
C PRO A 331 -20.67 29.98 7.99
N ASP A 332 -21.37 29.47 8.99
CA ASP A 332 -20.97 28.30 9.77
C ASP A 332 -21.42 26.99 9.11
N ASP A 333 -22.60 26.96 8.48
CA ASP A 333 -23.17 25.71 7.92
C ASP A 333 -22.60 25.42 6.52
N ASN A 334 -22.52 26.45 5.67
CA ASN A 334 -21.93 26.32 4.33
C ASN A 334 -20.45 25.93 4.39
N SER A 335 -19.67 26.47 5.35
CA SER A 335 -18.26 26.10 5.48
C SER A 335 -18.08 24.63 5.84
N ILE A 336 -18.85 24.10 6.80
CA ILE A 336 -18.76 22.69 7.18
C ILE A 336 -19.19 21.79 6.02
N LYS A 337 -20.28 22.15 5.34
CA LYS A 337 -20.80 21.41 4.20
C LYS A 337 -19.82 21.40 3.03
N THR A 338 -19.23 22.54 2.65
CA THR A 338 -18.22 22.62 1.60
C THR A 338 -16.95 21.84 1.97
N VAL A 339 -16.53 21.85 3.23
CA VAL A 339 -15.37 21.05 3.67
C VAL A 339 -15.65 19.56 3.62
N LEU A 340 -16.82 19.14 4.07
CA LEU A 340 -17.26 17.75 3.96
C LEU A 340 -17.42 17.34 2.51
N GLU A 341 -18.01 18.17 1.65
CA GLU A 341 -18.13 17.90 0.22
C GLU A 341 -16.77 17.84 -0.46
N ILE A 342 -15.85 18.77 -0.21
CA ILE A 342 -14.49 18.69 -0.78
C ILE A 342 -13.77 17.44 -0.28
N SER A 343 -13.80 17.16 1.02
CA SER A 343 -13.13 15.97 1.57
C SER A 343 -13.76 14.68 1.05
N MET A 344 -15.08 14.66 0.91
CA MET A 344 -15.84 13.53 0.39
C MET A 344 -15.66 13.40 -1.13
N VAL A 345 -15.55 14.49 -1.88
CA VAL A 345 -15.23 14.49 -3.32
C VAL A 345 -13.81 13.96 -3.50
N PHE A 346 -12.82 14.43 -2.73
CA PHE A 346 -11.46 13.90 -2.80
C PHE A 346 -11.40 12.42 -2.41
N ALA A 347 -12.07 12.04 -1.32
CA ALA A 347 -12.16 10.64 -0.91
C ALA A 347 -12.89 9.80 -1.97
N LYS A 348 -13.95 10.34 -2.56
CA LYS A 348 -14.75 9.68 -3.58
C LYS A 348 -13.99 9.60 -4.89
N THR A 349 -13.21 10.59 -5.30
CA THR A 349 -12.41 10.52 -6.53
C THR A 349 -11.18 9.66 -6.34
N SER A 350 -10.50 9.69 -5.17
CA SER A 350 -9.39 8.77 -4.91
C SER A 350 -9.88 7.33 -4.80
N VAL A 351 -10.94 7.08 -4.01
CA VAL A 351 -11.49 5.73 -3.84
C VAL A 351 -12.23 5.26 -5.09
N LEU A 352 -12.98 6.10 -5.82
CA LEU A 352 -13.55 5.68 -7.11
C LEU A 352 -12.47 5.51 -8.16
N GLN A 353 -11.40 6.31 -8.21
CA GLN A 353 -10.32 5.98 -9.15
C GLN A 353 -9.71 4.62 -8.81
N ASP A 354 -9.51 4.31 -7.54
CA ASP A 354 -8.95 3.02 -7.12
C ASP A 354 -9.93 1.88 -7.43
N VAL A 355 -11.21 2.06 -7.12
CA VAL A 355 -12.24 1.05 -7.30
C VAL A 355 -12.64 0.89 -8.77
N GLU A 356 -12.79 1.97 -9.54
CA GLU A 356 -13.07 1.90 -10.99
C GLU A 356 -11.87 1.37 -11.75
N ALA A 357 -10.64 1.73 -11.41
CA ALA A 357 -9.45 1.12 -12.00
C ALA A 357 -9.43 -0.39 -11.73
N VAL A 358 -9.72 -0.81 -10.49
CA VAL A 358 -9.81 -2.24 -10.14
C VAL A 358 -11.00 -2.92 -10.83
N HIS A 359 -12.15 -2.26 -10.92
CA HIS A 359 -13.38 -2.84 -11.46
C HIS A 359 -13.35 -2.98 -12.98
N HIS A 360 -12.85 -1.96 -13.71
CA HIS A 360 -12.64 -2.05 -15.15
C HIS A 360 -11.66 -3.17 -15.51
N VAL A 361 -10.63 -3.36 -14.69
CA VAL A 361 -9.65 -4.42 -14.86
C VAL A 361 -10.24 -5.79 -14.52
N HIS A 362 -11.04 -5.90 -13.47
CA HIS A 362 -11.68 -7.17 -13.14
C HIS A 362 -12.74 -7.57 -14.18
N LEU A 363 -13.48 -6.60 -14.74
CA LEU A 363 -14.47 -6.86 -15.80
C LEU A 363 -13.80 -7.25 -17.11
N SER A 364 -12.65 -6.68 -17.46
CA SER A 364 -11.90 -7.12 -18.65
C SER A 364 -11.36 -8.54 -18.50
N VAL A 365 -10.86 -8.92 -17.31
CA VAL A 365 -10.42 -10.28 -17.01
C VAL A 365 -11.58 -11.30 -17.11
N VAL A 366 -12.76 -10.98 -16.55
CA VAL A 366 -13.91 -11.90 -16.56
C VAL A 366 -14.55 -12.04 -17.95
N LYS A 367 -14.56 -10.97 -18.75
CA LYS A 367 -15.17 -11.01 -20.09
C LYS A 367 -14.40 -11.90 -21.07
N GLU A 368 -13.08 -11.99 -20.93
CA GLU A 368 -12.26 -12.86 -21.80
C GLU A 368 -12.31 -14.34 -21.44
N GLU A 369 -12.51 -14.69 -20.16
CA GLU A 369 -12.74 -16.08 -19.76
C GLU A 369 -14.00 -16.68 -20.41
N SER A 370 -15.00 -15.85 -20.72
CA SER A 370 -16.23 -16.29 -21.40
C SER A 370 -16.05 -16.58 -22.90
N VAL A 371 -14.99 -16.05 -23.54
CA VAL A 371 -14.78 -16.16 -24.99
C VAL A 371 -13.90 -17.37 -25.35
N VAL A 372 -13.03 -17.82 -24.43
CA VAL A 372 -12.12 -18.97 -24.67
C VAL A 372 -12.79 -20.33 -24.42
N GLY A 373 -14.04 -20.36 -23.96
CA GLY A 373 -14.81 -21.58 -23.67
C GLY A 373 -15.41 -22.32 -24.88
N THR A 374 -15.34 -21.77 -26.11
CA THR A 374 -15.87 -22.44 -27.32
C THR A 374 -14.80 -23.29 -28.02
N PHE A 375 -14.26 -24.28 -27.32
CA PHE A 375 -13.40 -25.29 -27.94
C PHE A 375 -14.28 -26.35 -28.62
N ASN A 376 -14.31 -26.34 -29.96
CA ASN A 376 -15.05 -27.29 -30.79
C ASN A 376 -14.42 -28.70 -30.69
N PRO A 377 -15.14 -29.73 -30.23
CA PRO A 377 -14.66 -31.11 -30.25
C PRO A 377 -15.05 -31.79 -31.58
N ALA A 378 -14.27 -31.57 -32.64
CA ALA A 378 -14.32 -32.31 -33.90
C ALA A 378 -13.06 -31.93 -34.69
N THR A 379 -12.11 -32.78 -35.08
CA THR A 379 -12.16 -34.17 -35.53
C THR A 379 -10.73 -34.69 -35.52
N THR A 380 -10.41 -35.70 -34.71
CA THR A 380 -9.16 -36.48 -34.82
C THR A 380 -9.47 -37.66 -35.74
N LYS A 381 -9.01 -37.63 -37.00
CA LYS A 381 -8.95 -38.83 -37.85
C LYS A 381 -7.52 -39.33 -37.88
N ALA A 382 -7.40 -40.62 -37.56
CA ALA A 382 -6.19 -41.36 -37.28
C ALA A 382 -5.24 -41.47 -38.49
N GLU A 383 -3.95 -41.30 -38.21
CA GLU A 383 -2.85 -41.63 -39.12
C GLU A 383 -2.38 -43.08 -38.83
N PRO A 384 -2.25 -43.95 -39.83
CA PRO A 384 -1.93 -45.37 -39.61
C PRO A 384 -0.42 -45.66 -39.48
N GLY A 385 -0.10 -46.36 -38.38
CA GLY A 385 0.90 -47.42 -38.19
C GLY A 385 2.23 -47.44 -38.97
N PRO A 386 3.39 -47.50 -38.27
CA PRO A 386 4.67 -47.93 -38.88
C PRO A 386 4.69 -49.44 -39.12
N GLN A 387 5.13 -49.85 -40.31
CA GLN A 387 5.36 -51.26 -40.67
C GLN A 387 6.61 -51.86 -40.00
N PRO A 388 6.62 -53.20 -39.79
CA PRO A 388 7.79 -53.92 -39.27
C PRO A 388 8.78 -54.24 -40.40
N VAL A 389 10.05 -53.91 -40.18
CA VAL A 389 11.17 -54.34 -41.03
C VAL A 389 11.77 -55.62 -40.44
N THR A 390 11.63 -56.72 -41.17
CA THR A 390 12.28 -58.03 -40.93
C THR A 390 13.13 -58.44 -42.13
N GLY A 391 14.32 -58.98 -41.86
CA GLY A 391 15.28 -59.63 -42.78
C GLY A 391 16.69 -59.10 -42.50
N ILE A 392 17.63 -59.79 -41.85
CA ILE A 392 18.22 -61.14 -42.04
C ILE A 392 18.67 -61.40 -43.48
N THR A 393 19.98 -61.30 -43.71
CA THR A 393 20.77 -62.31 -44.46
C THR A 393 22.25 -62.27 -44.04
N ASP A 394 22.77 -63.49 -43.95
CA ASP A 394 24.05 -64.01 -43.47
C ASP A 394 25.35 -63.60 -44.21
N ALA A 395 26.45 -63.88 -43.49
CA ALA A 395 27.72 -64.51 -43.93
C ALA A 395 28.58 -63.86 -45.04
N SER A 396 29.81 -63.47 -44.69
CA SER A 396 31.05 -64.23 -44.94
C SER A 396 32.26 -63.58 -44.26
#